data_AF-A0A8C6CQZ3-F1
#
_entry.id   AF-A0A8C6CQZ3-F1
#
_cell.length_a   1.000
_cell.length_b   1.000
_cell.length_c   1.000
_cell.angle_alpha   90.00
_cell.angle_beta   90.00
_cell.angle_gamma   90.00
#
_symmetry.space_group_name_H-M   'P 1'
#
loop_
_entity.id
_entity.type
_entity.pdbx_description
1 polymer ?
#
loop_
_entity_poly.entity_id
_entity_poly.type
_entity_poly.pdbx_seq_one_letter_code
_entity_poly.pdbx_strand_id
1 'polypeptide(L)'
;MAERGTVSDVNPRLRCPHKTWRPFVPAPVAYPRRLTPPVGGNGGSVCGFSAIRRLVYPAEMVVCFNKIAEDSDCRVVVISGAGKLFTSGIDLVDMAPELLQPAGDDTARISWHLHNLIGRYQETFSVIEKCPKPVIAAIHGGCIGGGVDLITACDIRYGTQDSYFQVKEVDIGLAADVGTLQRLPKVIGNQSLVNELAYTARKMMADEALESGLISRLFPDKESMLDAAFTLAAEISSKSPVAVQGTKINLIYSRDHSVTESLNYMVRLSIQPITPISDSLSNQSGHSGPLQALSSDWLAAVSLQFFIGPTKIFLYPFYYRLPSLSRNPGT
;
A
#
# COMPACT_ATOMS: atom_id res chain seq x y z
N MET A 1 -62.05 6.45 8.05
CA MET A 1 -62.23 5.45 9.11
C MET A 1 -60.85 4.82 9.34
N ALA A 2 -60.03 5.41 10.22
CA ALA A 2 -59.93 5.10 11.66
C ALA A 2 -59.34 3.68 11.86
N GLU A 3 -58.25 3.42 12.58
CA GLU A 3 -57.65 4.11 13.73
C GLU A 3 -56.22 3.58 14.02
N ARG A 4 -55.42 4.38 14.74
CA ARG A 4 -54.16 4.00 15.40
C ARG A 4 -54.47 3.44 16.80
N GLY A 5 -53.65 2.53 17.33
CA GLY A 5 -53.54 2.23 18.77
C GLY A 5 -52.17 1.61 19.07
N THR A 6 -51.20 2.35 19.60
CA THR A 6 -50.90 2.65 21.02
C THR A 6 -50.44 1.45 21.85
N VAL A 7 -49.19 1.56 22.30
CA VAL A 7 -48.50 0.75 23.32
C VAL A 7 -49.10 1.06 24.69
N SER A 8 -49.38 0.02 25.49
CA SER A 8 -49.52 0.13 26.95
C SER A 8 -49.16 -1.19 27.65
N ASP A 9 -48.06 -1.13 28.39
CA ASP A 9 -47.71 -1.79 29.66
C ASP A 9 -48.33 -3.13 30.07
N VAL A 10 -47.47 -4.15 30.25
CA VAL A 10 -47.62 -5.17 31.31
C VAL A 10 -46.24 -5.60 31.90
N ASN A 11 -45.99 -5.11 33.12
CA ASN A 11 -45.31 -5.69 34.31
C ASN A 11 -43.88 -6.32 34.24
N PRO A 12 -42.87 -5.78 34.98
CA PRO A 12 -41.51 -6.31 35.07
C PRO A 12 -41.30 -7.19 36.31
N ARG A 13 -41.18 -8.52 36.16
CA ARG A 13 -40.55 -9.42 37.18
C ARG A 13 -40.46 -10.88 36.74
N LEU A 14 -39.66 -11.18 35.71
CA LEU A 14 -39.06 -12.50 35.53
C LEU A 14 -37.68 -12.33 34.86
N ARG A 15 -36.61 -12.35 35.67
CA ARG A 15 -35.24 -12.61 35.19
C ARG A 15 -34.84 -14.01 35.62
N CYS A 16 -34.46 -14.85 34.65
CA CYS A 16 -33.34 -15.78 34.77
C CYS A 16 -32.95 -16.30 33.37
N PRO A 17 -31.74 -16.88 33.19
CA PRO A 17 -30.82 -16.50 32.14
C PRO A 17 -30.63 -17.62 31.10
N HIS A 18 -29.88 -17.29 30.05
CA HIS A 18 -29.38 -18.13 28.97
C HIS A 18 -30.16 -18.11 27.65
N LYS A 19 -29.38 -17.69 26.63
CA LYS A 19 -29.44 -18.07 25.23
C LYS A 19 -30.74 -17.75 24.49
N THR A 20 -30.79 -16.53 23.98
CA THR A 20 -31.52 -16.24 22.74
C THR A 20 -30.57 -15.59 21.77
N TRP A 21 -30.34 -16.31 20.67
CA TRP A 21 -29.67 -15.90 19.46
C TRP A 21 -30.07 -14.47 19.07
N ARG A 22 -29.08 -13.58 18.96
CA ARG A 22 -29.29 -12.31 18.26
C ARG A 22 -29.08 -12.56 16.76
N PRO A 23 -29.93 -12.03 15.87
CA PRO A 23 -29.64 -12.02 14.46
C PRO A 23 -28.29 -11.33 14.24
N PHE A 24 -27.47 -11.92 13.38
CA PHE A 24 -26.17 -11.40 12.97
C PHE A 24 -26.39 -10.01 12.36
N VAL A 25 -26.12 -8.97 13.16
CA VAL A 25 -26.07 -7.60 12.67
C VAL A 25 -24.79 -7.52 11.83
N PRO A 26 -24.86 -7.23 10.51
CA PRO A 26 -23.66 -6.98 9.74
C PRO A 26 -22.93 -5.81 10.40
N ALA A 27 -21.68 -6.04 10.81
CA ALA A 27 -20.87 -5.02 11.46
C ALA A 27 -20.81 -3.78 10.55
N PRO A 28 -20.94 -2.56 11.11
CA PRO A 28 -21.01 -1.36 10.30
C PRO A 28 -19.69 -1.16 9.55
N VAL A 29 -19.84 -0.86 8.26
CA VAL A 29 -18.93 -0.18 7.31
C VAL A 29 -17.60 0.27 7.93
N ALA A 30 -16.49 -0.18 7.35
CA ALA A 30 -15.16 0.30 7.71
C ALA A 30 -15.05 1.80 7.41
N TYR A 31 -15.24 2.64 8.43
CA TYR A 31 -15.00 4.08 8.32
C TYR A 31 -13.51 4.35 8.55
N PRO A 32 -12.87 5.20 7.72
CA PRO A 32 -11.51 5.66 7.99
C PRO A 32 -11.49 6.36 9.35
N ARG A 33 -10.67 5.87 10.28
CA ARG A 33 -10.48 6.48 11.59
C ARG A 33 -9.24 7.34 11.53
N ARG A 34 -9.43 8.66 11.46
CA ARG A 34 -8.31 9.60 11.58
C ARG A 34 -7.72 9.48 12.98
N LEU A 35 -6.45 9.09 13.06
CA LEU A 35 -5.72 9.05 14.32
C LEU A 35 -4.82 10.28 14.35
N THR A 36 -5.05 11.14 15.33
CA THR A 36 -4.11 12.21 15.66
C THR A 36 -2.91 11.57 16.37
N PRO A 37 -1.67 11.73 15.86
CA PRO A 37 -0.50 11.18 16.52
C PRO A 37 -0.37 11.76 17.94
N PRO A 38 0.17 10.98 18.90
CA PRO A 38 0.34 11.43 20.29
C PRO A 38 1.57 12.33 20.45
N VAL A 39 1.73 13.38 19.63
CA VAL A 39 2.74 14.43 19.85
C VAL A 39 2.23 15.74 19.22
N GLY A 40 2.16 16.81 20.02
CA GLY A 40 1.62 18.14 19.66
C GLY A 40 2.44 18.95 18.66
N GLY A 41 2.60 18.44 17.43
CA GLY A 41 3.09 19.21 16.29
C GLY A 41 1.97 19.44 15.28
N ASN A 42 1.93 20.62 14.64
CA ASN A 42 1.04 20.98 13.52
C ASN A 42 1.32 20.16 12.22
N GLY A 43 1.61 18.87 12.33
CA GLY A 43 1.90 17.96 11.22
C GLY A 43 0.66 17.17 10.79
N GLY A 44 0.51 16.90 9.49
CA GLY A 44 -0.67 16.27 8.90
C GLY A 44 -1.06 14.92 9.53
N SER A 45 -2.30 14.50 9.30
CA SER A 45 -2.91 13.37 10.01
C SER A 45 -2.53 12.00 9.43
N VAL A 46 -2.46 10.99 10.30
CA VAL A 46 -2.40 9.58 9.93
C VAL A 46 -3.83 9.05 9.83
N CYS A 47 -4.21 8.58 8.65
CA CYS A 47 -5.50 7.91 8.48
C CYS A 47 -5.33 6.42 8.78
N GLY A 48 -5.79 6.00 9.96
CA GLY A 48 -5.88 4.58 10.32
C GLY A 48 -7.11 3.95 9.70
N PHE A 49 -6.96 2.92 8.86
CA PHE A 49 -8.09 2.12 8.42
C PHE A 49 -8.21 0.91 9.34
N SER A 50 -9.32 0.82 10.07
CA SER A 50 -9.57 -0.29 10.98
C SER A 50 -10.54 -1.28 10.37
N ALA A 51 -10.08 -2.54 10.32
CA ALA A 51 -10.86 -3.78 10.32
C ALA A 51 -11.41 -4.29 8.98
N ILE A 52 -10.51 -4.79 8.11
CA ILE A 52 -10.93 -5.78 7.10
C ILE A 52 -11.14 -7.10 7.86
N ARG A 53 -12.38 -7.52 8.10
CA ARG A 53 -12.66 -8.89 8.63
C ARG A 53 -12.76 -9.93 7.52
N ARG A 54 -13.21 -9.48 6.35
CA ARG A 54 -13.49 -10.26 5.15
C ARG A 54 -13.44 -9.26 3.98
N LEU A 55 -12.92 -9.65 2.82
CA LEU A 55 -12.88 -8.79 1.62
C LEU A 55 -14.29 -8.69 1.05
N VAL A 56 -15.16 -7.93 1.70
CA VAL A 56 -16.61 -8.09 1.57
C VAL A 56 -17.20 -7.36 0.38
N TYR A 57 -16.62 -6.27 -0.13
CA TYR A 57 -17.09 -5.71 -1.40
C TYR A 57 -15.98 -4.98 -2.18
N PRO A 58 -15.71 -5.37 -3.44
CA PRO A 58 -14.82 -4.65 -4.36
C PRO A 58 -15.05 -3.13 -4.38
N ALA A 59 -16.31 -2.72 -4.33
CA ALA A 59 -16.71 -1.32 -4.40
C ALA A 59 -16.27 -0.49 -3.17
N GLU A 60 -16.23 -1.07 -1.97
CA GLU A 60 -15.93 -0.31 -0.75
C GLU A 60 -14.46 0.13 -0.69
N MET A 61 -13.54 -0.76 -1.07
CA MET A 61 -12.11 -0.43 -1.12
C MET A 61 -11.85 0.65 -2.17
N VAL A 62 -12.47 0.54 -3.34
CA VAL A 62 -12.37 1.55 -4.40
C VAL A 62 -12.87 2.91 -3.92
N VAL A 63 -14.07 2.97 -3.35
CA VAL A 63 -14.63 4.22 -2.82
C VAL A 63 -13.76 4.79 -1.71
N CYS A 64 -13.25 3.95 -0.81
CA CYS A 64 -12.40 4.37 0.29
C CYS A 64 -11.08 4.98 -0.20
N PHE A 65 -10.33 4.26 -1.03
CA PHE A 65 -9.03 4.71 -1.51
C PHE A 65 -9.14 5.91 -2.45
N ASN A 66 -10.22 6.05 -3.21
CA ASN A 66 -10.48 7.27 -3.99
C ASN A 66 -10.66 8.49 -3.07
N LYS A 67 -11.43 8.35 -1.98
CA LYS A 67 -11.58 9.44 -0.98
C LYS A 67 -10.26 9.76 -0.28
N ILE A 68 -9.49 8.73 0.09
CA ILE A 68 -8.16 8.91 0.71
C ILE A 68 -7.21 9.61 -0.26
N ALA A 69 -7.25 9.28 -1.55
CA ALA A 69 -6.42 9.90 -2.58
C ALA A 69 -6.71 11.40 -2.72
N GLU A 70 -7.92 11.84 -2.45
CA GLU A 70 -8.33 13.26 -2.49
C GLU A 70 -8.17 14.00 -1.15
N ASP A 71 -8.13 13.29 -0.01
CA ASP A 71 -7.93 13.92 1.31
C ASP A 71 -6.52 14.53 1.44
N SER A 72 -6.45 15.87 1.55
CA SER A 72 -5.19 16.61 1.68
C SER A 72 -4.56 16.53 3.07
N ASP A 73 -5.34 16.18 4.10
CA ASP A 73 -4.84 16.02 5.46
C ASP A 73 -4.28 14.62 5.69
N CYS A 74 -4.66 13.64 4.87
CA CYS A 74 -4.16 12.28 4.92
C CYS A 74 -2.78 12.19 4.27
N ARG A 75 -1.78 11.75 5.03
CA ARG A 75 -0.41 11.58 4.50
C ARG A 75 0.02 10.13 4.33
N VAL A 76 -0.47 9.22 5.17
CA VAL A 76 -0.10 7.81 5.20
C VAL A 76 -1.31 6.99 5.64
N VAL A 77 -1.43 5.78 5.10
CA VAL A 77 -2.49 4.82 5.42
C VAL A 77 -1.88 3.61 6.13
N VAL A 78 -2.54 3.13 7.19
CA VAL A 78 -2.26 1.83 7.80
C VAL A 78 -3.48 0.93 7.60
N ILE A 79 -3.28 -0.25 7.02
CA ILE A 79 -4.30 -1.31 6.85
C ILE A 79 -4.05 -2.42 7.86
N SER A 80 -5.09 -2.81 8.59
CA SER A 80 -5.07 -3.97 9.48
C SER A 80 -6.40 -4.73 9.45
N GLY A 81 -6.33 -6.04 9.76
CA GLY A 81 -7.52 -6.88 9.90
C GLY A 81 -8.10 -6.81 11.32
N ALA A 82 -9.40 -7.06 11.49
CA ALA A 82 -10.00 -7.25 12.82
C ALA A 82 -10.21 -8.72 13.17
N GLY A 83 -10.23 -9.00 14.48
CA GLY A 83 -10.37 -10.36 14.97
C GLY A 83 -9.06 -11.15 14.88
N LYS A 84 -9.17 -12.47 14.71
CA LYS A 84 -8.07 -13.43 14.86
C LYS A 84 -7.10 -13.48 13.68
N LEU A 85 -7.55 -13.12 12.48
CA LEU A 85 -6.75 -13.17 11.26
C LEU A 85 -6.72 -11.78 10.62
N PHE A 86 -5.77 -11.57 9.72
CA PHE A 86 -5.75 -10.40 8.85
C PHE A 86 -6.90 -10.50 7.84
N THR A 87 -6.96 -11.60 7.09
CA THR A 87 -8.11 -11.93 6.24
C THR A 87 -8.09 -13.41 5.84
N SER A 88 -9.26 -14.04 5.76
CA SER A 88 -9.42 -15.38 5.20
C SER A 88 -9.53 -15.39 3.67
N GLY A 89 -9.42 -14.24 3.01
CA GLY A 89 -9.58 -14.09 1.57
C GLY A 89 -11.00 -13.74 1.16
N ILE A 90 -11.30 -14.00 -0.12
CA ILE A 90 -12.62 -13.74 -0.69
C ILE A 90 -13.62 -14.79 -0.18
N ASP A 91 -14.87 -14.38 0.06
CA ASP A 91 -15.92 -15.33 0.35
C ASP A 91 -16.39 -16.05 -0.92
N LEU A 92 -16.11 -17.35 -0.97
CA LEU A 92 -16.57 -18.22 -2.05
C LEU A 92 -18.10 -18.32 -2.11
N VAL A 93 -18.81 -18.20 -0.97
CA VAL A 93 -20.27 -18.25 -0.95
C VAL A 93 -20.86 -16.99 -1.58
N ASP A 94 -20.34 -15.82 -1.21
CA ASP A 94 -20.77 -14.54 -1.79
C ASP A 94 -20.35 -14.41 -3.28
N MET A 95 -19.24 -15.03 -3.70
CA MET A 95 -18.80 -15.04 -5.11
C MET A 95 -19.52 -16.08 -5.99
N ALA A 96 -20.03 -17.16 -5.43
CA ALA A 96 -20.61 -18.27 -6.19
C ALA A 96 -21.71 -17.84 -7.18
N PRO A 97 -22.64 -16.92 -6.84
CA PRO A 97 -23.64 -16.46 -7.80
C PRO A 97 -23.04 -15.77 -9.02
N GLU A 98 -22.04 -14.90 -8.82
CA GLU A 98 -21.42 -14.13 -9.91
C GLU A 98 -20.53 -15.00 -10.82
N LEU A 99 -19.91 -16.05 -10.27
CA LEU A 99 -19.02 -16.95 -11.02
C LEU A 99 -19.74 -18.14 -11.66
N LEU A 100 -20.72 -18.75 -10.96
CA LEU A 100 -21.38 -19.98 -11.42
C LEU A 100 -22.68 -19.70 -12.20
N GLN A 101 -23.26 -18.50 -12.06
CA GLN A 101 -24.43 -18.07 -12.80
C GLN A 101 -24.18 -16.71 -13.48
N PRO A 102 -23.12 -16.58 -14.29
CA PRO A 102 -22.80 -15.32 -14.95
C PRO A 102 -23.89 -14.95 -15.97
N ALA A 103 -24.17 -13.65 -16.08
CA ALA A 103 -25.12 -13.17 -17.07
C ALA A 103 -24.58 -13.34 -18.49
N GLY A 104 -25.38 -13.89 -19.40
CA GLY A 104 -25.07 -13.99 -20.82
C GLY A 104 -25.77 -15.15 -21.51
N ASP A 105 -26.20 -14.93 -22.75
CA ASP A 105 -26.97 -15.92 -23.53
C ASP A 105 -26.10 -16.96 -24.25
N ASP A 106 -24.78 -16.70 -24.33
CA ASP A 106 -23.80 -17.59 -24.92
C ASP A 106 -22.43 -17.44 -24.25
N THR A 107 -21.51 -18.35 -24.59
CA THR A 107 -20.15 -18.37 -24.02
C THR A 107 -19.42 -17.03 -24.19
N ALA A 108 -19.57 -16.36 -25.33
CA ALA A 108 -18.87 -15.09 -25.58
C ALA A 108 -19.38 -13.96 -24.67
N ARG A 109 -20.70 -13.85 -24.48
CA ARG A 109 -21.33 -12.88 -23.59
C ARG A 109 -21.01 -13.16 -22.13
N ILE A 110 -21.00 -14.43 -21.73
CA ILE A 110 -20.57 -14.88 -20.40
C ILE A 110 -19.10 -14.48 -20.16
N SER A 111 -18.21 -14.77 -21.11
CA SER A 111 -16.79 -14.38 -21.00
C SER A 111 -16.62 -12.86 -20.91
N TRP A 112 -17.40 -12.08 -21.65
CA TRP A 112 -17.38 -10.62 -21.56
C TRP A 112 -17.86 -10.12 -20.18
N HIS A 113 -18.91 -10.74 -19.64
CA HIS A 113 -19.39 -10.45 -18.29
C HIS A 113 -18.31 -10.73 -17.23
N LEU A 114 -17.69 -11.92 -17.29
CA LEU A 114 -16.62 -12.32 -16.38
C LEU A 114 -15.38 -11.41 -16.52
N HIS A 115 -15.00 -11.00 -17.74
CA HIS A 115 -13.93 -10.04 -17.97
C HIS A 115 -14.19 -8.72 -17.21
N ASN A 116 -15.41 -8.17 -17.33
CA ASN A 116 -15.77 -6.94 -16.65
C ASN A 116 -15.84 -7.13 -15.13
N LEU A 117 -16.31 -8.29 -14.68
CA LEU A 117 -16.32 -8.66 -13.27
C LEU A 117 -14.90 -8.67 -12.68
N ILE A 118 -13.99 -9.44 -13.30
CA ILE A 118 -12.58 -9.55 -12.86
C ILE A 118 -11.92 -8.17 -12.88
N GLY A 119 -12.16 -7.35 -13.90
CA GLY A 119 -11.64 -5.97 -13.95
C GLY A 119 -12.07 -5.11 -12.76
N ARG A 120 -13.33 -5.23 -12.31
CA ARG A 120 -13.79 -4.55 -11.08
C ARG A 120 -13.08 -5.07 -9.83
N TYR A 121 -12.84 -6.37 -9.76
CA TYR A 121 -12.15 -7.00 -8.63
C TYR A 121 -10.68 -6.59 -8.58
N GLN A 122 -9.98 -6.54 -9.72
CA GLN A 122 -8.62 -6.03 -9.82
C GLN A 122 -8.52 -4.57 -9.35
N GLU A 123 -9.53 -3.74 -9.66
CA GLU A 123 -9.53 -2.34 -9.24
C GLU A 123 -9.56 -2.20 -7.71
N THR A 124 -10.22 -3.11 -6.98
CA THR A 124 -10.25 -3.19 -5.49
C THR A 124 -8.88 -3.03 -4.85
N PHE A 125 -7.85 -3.64 -5.44
CA PHE A 125 -6.48 -3.58 -4.93
C PHE A 125 -5.63 -2.59 -5.71
N SER A 126 -5.92 -2.38 -6.98
CA SER A 126 -5.16 -1.43 -7.82
C SER A 126 -5.32 0.02 -7.33
N VAL A 127 -6.43 0.39 -6.71
CA VAL A 127 -6.60 1.71 -6.06
C VAL A 127 -5.60 1.96 -4.93
N ILE A 128 -5.08 0.91 -4.28
CA ILE A 128 -4.09 1.02 -3.20
C ILE A 128 -2.74 1.48 -3.77
N GLU A 129 -2.35 0.89 -4.89
CA GLU A 129 -1.13 1.23 -5.62
C GLU A 129 -1.26 2.62 -6.28
N LYS A 130 -2.43 2.93 -6.89
CA LYS A 130 -2.72 4.24 -7.49
C LYS A 130 -2.80 5.39 -6.47
N CYS A 131 -3.14 5.09 -5.22
CA CYS A 131 -3.20 6.10 -4.17
C CYS A 131 -1.80 6.70 -3.94
N PRO A 132 -1.62 8.02 -4.05
CA PRO A 132 -0.29 8.63 -3.95
C PRO A 132 0.29 8.56 -2.53
N LYS A 133 -0.56 8.35 -1.51
CA LYS A 133 -0.13 8.21 -0.12
C LYS A 133 0.47 6.83 0.12
N PRO A 134 1.58 6.72 0.89
CA PRO A 134 2.11 5.42 1.28
C PRO A 134 1.11 4.61 2.13
N VAL A 135 1.11 3.31 1.91
CA VAL A 135 0.20 2.34 2.53
C VAL A 135 1.02 1.25 3.21
N ILE A 136 0.81 1.11 4.52
CA ILE A 136 1.46 0.12 5.37
C ILE A 136 0.44 -0.97 5.71
N ALA A 137 0.74 -2.22 5.36
CA ALA A 137 -0.03 -3.39 5.77
C ALA A 137 0.55 -3.97 7.07
N ALA A 138 -0.28 -4.04 8.11
CA ALA A 138 0.05 -4.64 9.40
C ALA A 138 -0.71 -5.98 9.54
N ILE A 139 0.00 -7.09 9.31
CA ILE A 139 -0.57 -8.42 9.10
C ILE A 139 -0.39 -9.30 10.35
N HIS A 140 -1.50 -9.73 10.95
CA HIS A 140 -1.52 -10.71 12.04
C HIS A 140 -2.29 -11.97 11.66
N GLY A 141 -1.84 -13.14 12.13
CA GLY A 141 -2.46 -14.42 11.77
C GLY A 141 -2.53 -14.65 10.25
N GLY A 142 -3.61 -15.26 9.77
CA GLY A 142 -3.73 -15.67 8.37
C GLY A 142 -3.97 -14.52 7.40
N CYS A 143 -3.21 -14.53 6.29
CA CYS A 143 -3.40 -13.70 5.11
C CYS A 143 -3.52 -14.62 3.87
N ILE A 144 -4.76 -14.94 3.49
CA ILE A 144 -5.05 -16.04 2.55
C ILE A 144 -5.71 -15.50 1.26
N GLY A 145 -5.35 -16.07 0.12
CA GLY A 145 -5.91 -15.79 -1.21
C GLY A 145 -5.83 -14.30 -1.54
N GLY A 146 -6.98 -13.68 -1.81
CA GLY A 146 -7.15 -12.22 -1.97
C GLY A 146 -6.49 -11.33 -0.91
N GLY A 147 -6.15 -11.86 0.26
CA GLY A 147 -5.29 -11.15 1.22
C GLY A 147 -3.88 -10.89 0.70
N VAL A 148 -3.28 -11.84 -0.02
CA VAL A 148 -1.99 -11.71 -0.69
C VAL A 148 -2.07 -10.66 -1.80
N ASP A 149 -3.15 -10.65 -2.58
CA ASP A 149 -3.39 -9.63 -3.61
C ASP A 149 -3.45 -8.21 -3.01
N LEU A 150 -4.08 -8.09 -1.84
CA LEU A 150 -4.14 -6.83 -1.09
C LEU A 150 -2.75 -6.36 -0.64
N ILE A 151 -2.01 -7.21 0.08
CA ILE A 151 -0.74 -6.76 0.72
C ILE A 151 0.37 -6.55 -0.32
N THR A 152 0.32 -7.25 -1.44
CA THR A 152 1.28 -7.07 -2.55
C THR A 152 1.02 -5.78 -3.33
N ALA A 153 -0.17 -5.18 -3.20
CA ALA A 153 -0.48 -3.82 -3.66
C ALA A 153 -0.13 -2.72 -2.64
N CYS A 154 0.23 -3.08 -1.40
CA CYS A 154 0.69 -2.13 -0.39
C CYS A 154 2.19 -1.83 -0.54
N ASP A 155 2.64 -0.68 -0.02
CA ASP A 155 4.03 -0.23 -0.15
C ASP A 155 4.95 -0.89 0.87
N ILE A 156 4.49 -1.03 2.12
CA ILE A 156 5.25 -1.58 3.25
C ILE A 156 4.43 -2.66 3.94
N ARG A 157 5.07 -3.74 4.37
CA ARG A 157 4.41 -4.87 5.03
C ARG A 157 5.14 -5.25 6.31
N TYR A 158 4.41 -5.30 7.42
CA TYR A 158 4.86 -5.85 8.70
C TYR A 158 4.04 -7.09 9.06
N GLY A 159 4.66 -8.06 9.71
CA GLY A 159 4.02 -9.31 10.14
C GLY A 159 4.19 -9.57 11.64
N THR A 160 3.30 -10.40 12.20
CA THR A 160 3.47 -10.98 13.54
C THR A 160 4.04 -12.39 13.47
N GLN A 161 4.58 -12.92 14.57
CA GLN A 161 5.17 -14.27 14.63
C GLN A 161 4.17 -15.38 14.25
N ASP A 162 2.88 -15.18 14.56
CA ASP A 162 1.80 -16.10 14.20
C ASP A 162 1.25 -15.89 12.79
N SER A 163 1.80 -14.93 12.03
CA SER A 163 1.32 -14.63 10.68
C SER A 163 1.75 -15.69 9.66
N TYR A 164 0.87 -15.92 8.68
CA TYR A 164 1.18 -16.76 7.53
C TYR A 164 0.48 -16.27 6.28
N PHE A 165 1.10 -16.55 5.13
CA PHE A 165 0.70 -16.09 3.81
C PHE A 165 0.42 -17.28 2.92
N GLN A 166 -0.65 -17.22 2.13
CA GLN A 166 -1.06 -18.35 1.31
C GLN A 166 -1.73 -17.87 0.02
N VAL A 167 -1.10 -18.12 -1.12
CA VAL A 167 -1.72 -18.00 -2.44
C VAL A 167 -2.62 -19.22 -2.61
N LYS A 168 -3.93 -19.06 -2.44
CA LYS A 168 -4.86 -20.18 -2.20
C LYS A 168 -5.65 -20.60 -3.43
N GLU A 169 -5.58 -19.80 -4.49
CA GLU A 169 -6.48 -19.85 -5.64
C GLU A 169 -6.41 -21.20 -6.38
N VAL A 170 -5.23 -21.84 -6.45
CA VAL A 170 -5.11 -23.14 -7.12
C VAL A 170 -5.88 -24.26 -6.42
N ASP A 171 -6.05 -24.18 -5.08
CA ASP A 171 -6.85 -25.17 -4.33
C ASP A 171 -8.36 -25.03 -4.58
N ILE A 172 -8.81 -23.91 -5.16
CA ILE A 172 -10.20 -23.69 -5.59
C ILE A 172 -10.34 -23.78 -7.12
N GLY A 173 -9.29 -24.23 -7.82
CA GLY A 173 -9.31 -24.46 -9.27
C GLY A 173 -9.18 -23.19 -10.11
N LEU A 174 -8.63 -22.10 -9.56
CA LEU A 174 -8.46 -20.82 -10.25
C LEU A 174 -6.98 -20.38 -10.22
N ALA A 175 -6.55 -19.69 -11.26
CA ALA A 175 -5.34 -18.89 -11.18
C ALA A 175 -5.66 -17.57 -10.46
N ALA A 176 -4.77 -17.08 -9.60
CA ALA A 176 -4.98 -15.79 -8.95
C ALA A 176 -4.98 -14.65 -10.00
N ASP A 177 -6.09 -13.93 -10.08
CA ASP A 177 -6.42 -13.01 -11.17
C ASP A 177 -6.65 -11.56 -10.72
N VAL A 178 -6.56 -11.27 -9.41
CA VAL A 178 -6.82 -9.95 -8.84
C VAL A 178 -5.56 -9.18 -8.40
N GLY A 179 -4.37 -9.75 -8.56
CA GLY A 179 -3.11 -9.02 -8.42
C GLY A 179 -1.87 -9.82 -8.01
N THR A 180 -2.03 -10.95 -7.32
CA THR A 180 -0.91 -11.72 -6.75
C THR A 180 0.12 -12.09 -7.82
N LEU A 181 -0.32 -12.65 -8.95
CA LEU A 181 0.61 -13.07 -10.01
C LEU A 181 1.32 -11.90 -10.71
N GLN A 182 0.77 -10.69 -10.61
CA GLN A 182 1.33 -9.49 -11.23
C GLN A 182 2.25 -8.72 -10.27
N ARG A 183 2.00 -8.80 -8.96
CA ARG A 183 2.68 -7.98 -7.94
C ARG A 183 3.61 -8.77 -7.03
N LEU A 184 3.27 -10.00 -6.63
CA LEU A 184 4.11 -10.83 -5.76
C LEU A 184 5.53 -11.00 -6.32
N PRO A 185 5.73 -11.34 -7.62
CA PRO A 185 7.08 -11.47 -8.19
C PRO A 185 7.87 -10.15 -8.24
N LYS A 186 7.20 -9.00 -8.10
CA LYS A 186 7.82 -7.67 -8.11
C LYS A 186 8.17 -7.17 -6.71
N VAL A 187 7.67 -7.82 -5.65
CA VAL A 187 7.94 -7.45 -4.26
C VAL A 187 8.86 -8.44 -3.54
N ILE A 188 8.98 -9.69 -4.03
CA ILE A 188 9.99 -10.64 -3.56
C ILE A 188 10.94 -11.03 -4.70
N GLY A 189 12.24 -11.09 -4.41
CA GLY A 189 13.28 -11.33 -5.43
C GLY A 189 13.45 -12.79 -5.85
N ASN A 190 12.89 -13.74 -5.11
CA ASN A 190 13.05 -15.17 -5.38
C ASN A 190 11.88 -15.72 -6.22
N GLN A 191 12.03 -15.70 -7.54
CA GLN A 191 11.02 -16.23 -8.47
C GLN A 191 10.73 -17.72 -8.27
N SER A 192 11.73 -18.52 -7.86
CA SER A 192 11.50 -19.97 -7.63
C SER A 192 10.56 -20.19 -6.45
N LEU A 193 10.72 -19.39 -5.38
CA LEU A 193 9.82 -19.42 -4.24
C LEU A 193 8.41 -18.96 -4.63
N VAL A 194 8.28 -17.88 -5.43
CA VAL A 194 6.97 -17.43 -5.94
C VAL A 194 6.23 -18.57 -6.65
N ASN A 195 6.92 -19.28 -7.54
CA ASN A 195 6.35 -20.40 -8.27
C ASN A 195 5.90 -21.52 -7.32
N GLU A 196 6.75 -21.87 -6.34
CA GLU A 196 6.40 -22.88 -5.34
C GLU A 196 5.15 -22.51 -4.56
N LEU A 197 5.06 -21.26 -4.07
CA LEU A 197 3.89 -20.78 -3.33
C LEU A 197 2.63 -20.77 -4.18
N ALA A 198 2.72 -20.31 -5.43
CA ALA A 198 1.58 -20.21 -6.33
C ALA A 198 1.07 -21.58 -6.81
N TYR A 199 1.97 -22.54 -7.05
CA TYR A 199 1.58 -23.86 -7.57
C TYR A 199 1.14 -24.85 -6.49
N THR A 200 1.67 -24.71 -5.27
CA THR A 200 1.38 -25.66 -4.18
C THR A 200 0.31 -25.17 -3.22
N ALA A 201 -0.04 -23.88 -3.28
CA ALA A 201 -0.85 -23.20 -2.27
C ALA A 201 -0.40 -23.46 -0.83
N ARG A 202 0.88 -23.79 -0.59
CA ARG A 202 1.37 -24.01 0.77
C ARG A 202 1.38 -22.72 1.57
N LYS A 203 1.38 -22.84 2.89
CA LYS A 203 1.58 -21.70 3.78
C LYS A 203 3.05 -21.30 3.78
N MET A 204 3.31 -20.01 3.64
CA MET A 204 4.58 -19.38 3.99
C MET A 204 4.42 -18.78 5.38
N MET A 205 5.22 -19.25 6.33
CA MET A 205 5.19 -18.76 7.70
C MET A 205 6.00 -17.46 7.83
N ALA A 206 5.76 -16.72 8.92
CA ALA A 206 6.36 -15.42 9.21
C ALA A 206 7.88 -15.33 8.99
N ASP A 207 8.65 -16.33 9.44
CA ASP A 207 10.12 -16.29 9.33
C ASP A 207 10.58 -16.38 7.86
N GLU A 208 9.96 -17.25 7.07
CA GLU A 208 10.21 -17.38 5.63
C GLU A 208 9.72 -16.13 4.87
N ALA A 209 8.61 -15.52 5.30
CA ALA A 209 8.13 -14.27 4.74
C ALA A 209 9.10 -13.09 5.00
N LEU A 210 9.78 -13.09 6.15
CA LEU A 210 10.83 -12.12 6.45
C LEU A 210 12.08 -12.38 5.61
N GLU A 211 12.53 -13.63 5.53
CA GLU A 211 13.73 -14.02 4.76
C GLU A 211 13.57 -13.74 3.25
N SER A 212 12.38 -14.00 2.70
CA SER A 212 12.07 -13.74 1.28
C SER A 212 11.91 -12.26 0.94
N GLY A 213 11.79 -11.39 1.95
CA GLY A 213 11.52 -9.96 1.78
C GLY A 213 10.04 -9.62 1.55
N LEU A 214 9.11 -10.57 1.71
CA LEU A 214 7.68 -10.25 1.64
C LEU A 214 7.30 -9.28 2.75
N ILE A 215 7.78 -9.49 3.98
CA ILE A 215 7.60 -8.53 5.08
C ILE A 215 8.93 -7.89 5.45
N SER A 216 8.90 -6.62 5.84
CA SER A 216 10.11 -5.87 6.20
C SER A 216 10.51 -6.07 7.67
N ARG A 217 9.54 -6.33 8.55
CA ARG A 217 9.76 -6.53 9.99
C ARG A 217 8.77 -7.52 10.57
N LEU A 218 9.23 -8.26 11.56
CA LEU A 218 8.49 -9.26 12.31
C LEU A 218 8.35 -8.83 13.77
N PHE A 219 7.17 -9.03 14.34
CA PHE A 219 6.80 -8.62 15.70
C PHE A 219 6.21 -9.78 16.50
N PRO A 220 6.32 -9.79 17.84
CA PRO A 220 5.80 -10.89 18.66
C PRO A 220 4.27 -10.98 18.60
N ASP A 221 3.57 -9.85 18.53
CA ASP A 221 2.11 -9.78 18.58
C ASP A 221 1.55 -8.60 17.77
N LYS A 222 0.23 -8.58 17.65
CA LYS A 222 -0.49 -7.58 16.87
C LYS A 222 -0.37 -6.17 17.45
N GLU A 223 -0.33 -6.02 18.77
CA GLU A 223 -0.33 -4.73 19.43
C GLU A 223 0.99 -4.01 19.16
N SER A 224 2.11 -4.68 19.45
CA SER A 224 3.46 -4.19 19.16
C SER A 224 3.69 -3.89 17.67
N MET A 225 3.14 -4.72 16.77
CA MET A 225 3.18 -4.47 15.33
C MET A 225 2.42 -3.19 14.93
N LEU A 226 1.21 -2.98 15.47
CA LEU A 226 0.41 -1.81 15.18
C LEU A 226 1.06 -0.53 15.69
N ASP A 227 1.62 -0.55 16.90
CA ASP A 227 2.37 0.57 17.46
C ASP A 227 3.57 0.94 16.58
N ALA A 228 4.32 -0.06 16.10
CA ALA A 228 5.43 0.15 15.18
C ALA A 228 4.95 0.68 13.81
N ALA A 229 3.83 0.18 13.28
CA ALA A 229 3.25 0.67 12.03
C ALA A 229 2.78 2.13 12.15
N PHE A 230 2.15 2.51 13.27
CA PHE A 230 1.76 3.90 13.52
C PHE A 230 2.96 4.81 13.77
N THR A 231 4.00 4.31 14.42
CA THR A 231 5.27 5.04 14.60
C THR A 231 5.90 5.35 13.24
N LEU A 232 5.99 4.34 12.36
CA LEU A 232 6.48 4.53 10.99
C LEU A 232 5.59 5.50 10.20
N ALA A 233 4.27 5.38 10.33
CA ALA A 233 3.33 6.28 9.67
C ALA A 233 3.52 7.73 10.14
N ALA A 234 3.73 7.95 11.45
CA ALA A 234 4.02 9.26 12.00
C ALA A 234 5.34 9.82 11.45
N GLU A 235 6.39 8.99 11.37
CA GLU A 235 7.66 9.39 10.78
C GLU A 235 7.53 9.81 9.31
N ILE A 236 6.86 9.00 8.48
CA ILE A 236 6.62 9.34 7.06
C ILE A 236 5.76 10.61 6.97
N SER A 237 4.72 10.75 7.81
CA SER A 237 3.84 11.92 7.80
C SER A 237 4.55 13.23 8.18
N SER A 238 5.67 13.15 8.91
CA SER A 238 6.50 14.31 9.27
C SER A 238 7.29 14.87 8.09
N LYS A 239 7.45 14.10 7.00
CA LYS A 239 8.21 14.52 5.81
C LYS A 239 7.33 15.34 4.86
N SER A 240 7.95 15.95 3.85
CA SER A 240 7.23 16.68 2.80
C SER A 240 6.26 15.73 2.07
N PRO A 241 4.94 16.00 2.08
CA PRO A 241 3.97 15.13 1.41
C PRO A 241 4.21 15.10 -0.11
N VAL A 242 4.65 16.21 -0.71
CA VAL A 242 4.99 16.26 -2.14
C VAL A 242 6.15 15.33 -2.46
N ALA A 243 7.21 15.34 -1.63
CA ALA A 243 8.37 14.48 -1.84
C ALA A 243 7.97 13.00 -1.68
N VAL A 244 7.29 12.65 -0.59
CA VAL A 244 6.90 11.25 -0.30
C VAL A 244 5.96 10.70 -1.38
N GLN A 245 4.92 11.43 -1.74
CA GLN A 245 3.95 10.99 -2.75
C GLN A 245 4.59 10.93 -4.14
N GLY A 246 5.41 11.92 -4.49
CA GLY A 246 6.20 11.91 -5.72
C GLY A 246 7.16 10.72 -5.79
N THR A 247 7.80 10.35 -4.67
CA THR A 247 8.63 9.15 -4.58
C THR A 247 7.82 7.89 -4.85
N LYS A 248 6.65 7.71 -4.21
CA LYS A 248 5.79 6.53 -4.48
C LYS A 248 5.41 6.44 -5.96
N ILE A 249 4.93 7.54 -6.54
CA ILE A 249 4.54 7.59 -7.96
C ILE A 249 5.71 7.19 -8.87
N ASN A 250 6.91 7.71 -8.61
CA ASN A 250 8.09 7.39 -9.42
C ASN A 250 8.60 5.96 -9.22
N LEU A 251 8.53 5.41 -8.00
CA LEU A 251 8.91 4.02 -7.75
C LEU A 251 8.00 3.06 -8.52
N ILE A 252 6.69 3.32 -8.52
CA ILE A 252 5.72 2.52 -9.28
C ILE A 252 5.98 2.65 -10.78
N TYR A 253 6.15 3.88 -11.29
CA TYR A 253 6.46 4.07 -12.71
C TYR A 253 7.75 3.36 -13.11
N SER A 254 8.81 3.49 -12.30
CA SER A 254 10.13 2.91 -12.58
C SER A 254 10.14 1.38 -12.54
N ARG A 255 9.24 0.77 -11.78
CA ARG A 255 9.08 -0.69 -11.73
C ARG A 255 8.63 -1.27 -13.07
N ASP A 256 7.87 -0.50 -13.84
CA ASP A 256 7.14 -0.97 -15.02
C ASP A 256 7.67 -0.38 -16.35
N HIS A 257 8.74 0.43 -16.29
CA HIS A 257 9.35 1.09 -17.45
C HIS A 257 10.88 0.93 -17.44
N SER A 258 11.53 1.21 -18.58
CA SER A 258 12.99 1.24 -18.63
C SER A 258 13.54 2.39 -17.78
N VAL A 259 14.82 2.27 -17.37
CA VAL A 259 15.50 3.32 -16.60
C VAL A 259 15.48 4.66 -17.35
N THR A 260 15.70 4.65 -18.67
CA THR A 260 15.68 5.87 -19.50
C THR A 260 14.32 6.55 -19.49
N GLU A 261 13.23 5.80 -19.68
CA GLU A 261 11.87 6.34 -19.63
C GLU A 261 11.54 6.91 -18.24
N SER A 262 11.98 6.21 -17.20
CA SER A 262 11.73 6.59 -15.80
C SER A 262 12.48 7.85 -15.40
N LEU A 263 13.73 8.00 -15.82
CA LEU A 263 14.50 9.24 -15.63
C LEU A 263 13.85 10.43 -16.35
N ASN A 264 13.37 10.23 -17.58
CA ASN A 264 12.65 11.26 -18.33
C ASN A 264 11.32 11.63 -17.67
N TYR A 265 10.59 10.65 -17.13
CA TYR A 265 9.37 10.88 -16.37
C TYR A 265 9.65 11.67 -15.09
N MET A 266 10.71 11.33 -14.35
CA MET A 266 11.12 12.02 -13.12
C MET A 266 11.48 13.49 -13.37
N VAL A 267 12.17 13.81 -14.47
CA VAL A 267 12.47 15.21 -14.85
C VAL A 267 11.18 16.00 -15.02
N ARG A 268 10.19 15.45 -15.75
CA ARG A 268 8.90 16.12 -15.99
C ARG A 268 8.15 16.41 -14.70
N LEU A 269 8.16 15.48 -13.75
CA LEU A 269 7.52 15.69 -12.45
C LEU A 269 8.27 16.73 -11.61
N SER A 270 9.62 16.73 -11.67
CA SER A 270 10.46 17.64 -10.87
C SER A 270 10.42 19.10 -11.33
N ILE A 271 10.19 19.34 -12.63
CA ILE A 271 10.11 20.71 -13.20
C ILE A 271 8.71 21.33 -13.14
N GLN A 272 7.67 20.56 -12.79
CA GLN A 272 6.38 21.16 -12.47
C GLN A 272 6.59 22.05 -11.24
N PRO A 273 6.00 23.26 -11.19
CA PRO A 273 6.17 24.18 -10.08
C PRO A 273 5.53 23.59 -8.81
N ILE A 274 6.27 22.72 -8.14
CA ILE A 274 6.14 22.44 -6.72
C ILE A 274 6.57 23.75 -6.09
N THR A 275 5.59 24.54 -5.62
CA THR A 275 5.83 25.81 -4.94
C THR A 275 7.01 25.67 -3.98
N PRO A 276 8.02 26.56 -4.07
CA PRO A 276 9.25 26.41 -3.30
C PRO A 276 8.95 26.30 -1.81
N ILE A 277 9.66 25.38 -1.16
CA ILE A 277 9.59 25.05 0.28
C ILE A 277 9.78 26.30 1.19
N SER A 278 10.23 27.43 0.64
CA SER A 278 10.42 28.70 1.34
C SER A 278 9.16 29.25 2.04
N ASP A 279 7.96 28.95 1.55
CA ASP A 279 6.73 29.46 2.18
C ASP A 279 6.25 28.62 3.39
N SER A 280 6.76 27.40 3.55
CA SER A 280 6.46 26.57 4.72
C SER A 280 7.37 26.86 5.92
N LEU A 281 8.53 27.49 5.69
CA LEU A 281 9.50 27.86 6.72
C LEU A 281 9.36 29.33 7.16
N SER A 282 8.73 30.18 6.36
CA SER A 282 8.52 31.60 6.70
C SER A 282 7.49 31.83 7.81
N ASN A 283 6.68 30.82 8.15
CA ASN A 283 5.67 30.91 9.21
C ASN A 283 6.16 30.45 10.61
N GLN A 284 7.47 30.23 10.78
CA GLN A 284 8.10 29.93 12.08
C GLN A 284 9.14 30.98 12.51
N SER A 285 9.03 32.23 12.06
CA SER A 285 9.86 33.34 12.54
C SER A 285 9.36 33.86 13.89
N GLY A 286 9.58 33.08 14.94
CA GLY A 286 9.24 33.47 16.30
C GLY A 286 10.28 33.17 17.37
N HIS A 287 11.24 32.26 17.17
CA HIS A 287 12.24 31.91 18.20
C HIS A 287 13.64 31.80 17.61
N SER A 288 14.52 32.70 18.04
CA SER A 288 15.92 32.76 17.65
C SER A 288 16.76 31.73 18.41
N GLY A 289 17.28 30.72 17.69
CA GLY A 289 18.45 29.90 18.06
C GLY A 289 18.28 28.38 17.87
N PRO A 290 19.35 27.58 17.70
CA PRO A 290 20.61 27.81 17.00
C PRO A 290 20.69 26.93 15.72
N LEU A 291 20.44 27.51 14.55
CA LEU A 291 20.65 26.88 13.22
C LEU A 291 22.10 27.00 12.71
N GLN A 292 23.06 27.33 13.58
CA GLN A 292 24.47 27.51 13.22
C GLN A 292 25.30 26.21 13.28
N ALA A 293 24.70 25.04 13.56
CA ALA A 293 25.45 23.79 13.73
C ALA A 293 25.28 22.75 12.60
N LEU A 294 24.58 23.07 11.50
CA LEU A 294 24.33 22.10 10.41
C LEU A 294 24.77 22.58 9.02
N SER A 295 25.64 23.60 8.94
CA SER A 295 25.92 24.29 7.66
C SER A 295 27.27 23.96 6.99
N SER A 296 28.01 22.92 7.38
CA SER A 296 29.26 22.56 6.68
C SER A 296 29.13 21.38 5.70
N ASP A 297 28.21 20.44 5.90
CA ASP A 297 28.32 19.14 5.22
C ASP A 297 27.26 18.92 4.11
N TRP A 298 26.23 19.76 4.02
CA TRP A 298 25.15 19.60 3.03
C TRP A 298 25.20 20.57 1.84
N LEU A 299 25.98 21.65 1.91
CA LEU A 299 26.04 22.67 0.85
C LEU A 299 27.05 22.38 -0.28
N ALA A 300 27.79 21.27 -0.21
CA ALA A 300 28.79 20.93 -1.24
C ALA A 300 28.22 20.17 -2.46
N ALA A 301 26.96 19.72 -2.46
CA ALA A 301 26.44 18.80 -3.48
C ALA A 301 25.39 19.40 -4.45
N VAL A 302 25.00 20.67 -4.32
CA VAL A 302 24.03 21.31 -5.23
C VAL A 302 24.53 22.67 -5.68
N SER A 303 25.59 22.66 -6.48
CA SER A 303 26.03 23.82 -7.27
C SER A 303 26.12 23.42 -8.74
N LEU A 304 24.96 23.22 -9.37
CA LEU A 304 24.82 23.29 -10.83
C LEU A 304 23.93 24.50 -11.16
N GLN A 305 24.50 25.69 -10.97
CA GLN A 305 23.89 26.93 -11.42
C GLN A 305 24.27 27.13 -12.89
N PHE A 306 23.32 26.86 -13.79
CA PHE A 306 23.40 27.35 -15.17
C PHE A 306 23.32 28.87 -15.14
N PHE A 307 24.47 29.55 -15.21
CA PHE A 307 24.54 30.93 -15.67
C PHE A 307 24.98 30.91 -17.13
N ILE A 308 24.03 31.13 -18.04
CA ILE A 308 24.30 31.39 -19.45
C ILE A 308 24.67 32.87 -19.57
N GLY A 309 25.93 33.13 -19.91
CA GLY A 309 26.47 34.44 -20.28
C GLY A 309 27.57 34.28 -21.34
N PRO A 310 27.76 35.26 -22.25
CA PRO A 310 28.13 34.97 -23.63
C PRO A 310 29.64 35.13 -23.87
N THR A 311 30.37 34.04 -24.14
CA THR A 311 31.43 33.98 -25.17
C THR A 311 32.14 32.63 -25.21
N LYS A 312 32.30 32.14 -26.45
CA LYS A 312 33.35 31.25 -26.98
C LYS A 312 33.38 29.76 -26.55
N ILE A 313 32.99 28.96 -27.55
CA ILE A 313 33.24 27.54 -27.79
C ILE A 313 34.71 27.16 -27.56
N PHE A 314 34.95 25.98 -26.96
CA PHE A 314 36.01 25.05 -27.36
C PHE A 314 35.52 23.60 -27.19
N LEU A 315 35.35 22.91 -28.33
CA LEU A 315 35.32 21.44 -28.44
C LEU A 315 36.74 20.90 -28.25
N TYR A 316 36.90 19.72 -27.62
CA TYR A 316 37.72 18.58 -28.08
C TYR A 316 37.74 17.40 -27.05
N PRO A 317 38.15 16.17 -27.42
CA PRO A 317 37.37 14.94 -27.26
C PRO A 317 37.95 13.99 -26.19
N PHE A 318 37.14 13.03 -25.72
CA PHE A 318 37.61 11.92 -24.90
C PHE A 318 38.36 10.88 -25.76
N TYR A 319 39.67 10.76 -25.53
CA TYR A 319 40.48 9.64 -26.02
C TYR A 319 40.31 8.43 -25.08
N TYR A 320 39.95 7.28 -25.64
CA TYR A 320 40.13 5.97 -25.01
C TYR A 320 41.61 5.55 -25.09
N ARG A 321 42.20 5.16 -23.96
CA ARG A 321 43.58 4.62 -23.88
C ARG A 321 43.52 3.08 -23.89
N LEU A 322 44.05 2.46 -24.94
CA LEU A 322 44.31 1.01 -25.02
C LEU A 322 45.57 0.63 -24.20
N PRO A 323 45.72 -0.64 -23.78
CA PRO A 323 46.83 -1.09 -22.93
C PRO A 323 48.16 -1.19 -23.71
N SER A 324 49.24 -0.75 -23.08
CA SER A 324 50.59 -0.73 -23.65
C SER A 324 51.23 -2.12 -23.70
N LEU A 325 51.63 -2.55 -24.90
CA LEU A 325 52.61 -3.60 -25.15
C LEU A 325 54.01 -3.12 -24.72
N SER A 326 54.65 -3.81 -23.77
CA SER A 326 56.08 -3.68 -23.49
C SER A 326 56.89 -4.55 -24.45
N ARG A 327 57.72 -3.94 -25.31
CA ARG A 327 58.79 -4.63 -26.02
C ARG A 327 60.05 -4.67 -25.15
N ASN A 328 60.61 -5.86 -24.96
CA ASN A 328 61.98 -6.07 -24.52
C ASN A 328 62.95 -5.88 -25.69
N PRO A 329 64.12 -5.25 -25.53
CA PRO A 329 65.26 -5.44 -26.41
C PRO A 329 66.36 -6.28 -25.76
N GLY A 330 66.72 -7.40 -26.38
CA GLY A 330 68.07 -8.00 -26.33
C GLY A 330 68.45 -8.85 -25.12
N THR A 331 68.21 -10.17 -25.22
CA THR A 331 69.17 -11.30 -25.15
C THR A 331 68.48 -12.55 -25.64
#